data_AF-A0A662TIB6-F1
#
_entry.id   AF-A0A662TIB6-F1
#
_cell.length_a   1.000
_cell.length_b   1.000
_cell.length_c   1.000
_cell.angle_alpha   90.00
_cell.angle_beta   90.00
_cell.angle_gamma   90.00
#
_symmetry.space_group_name_H-M   'P 1'
#
loop_
_entity.id
_entity.type
_entity.pdbx_description
1 polymer ?
#
loop_
_entity_poly.entity_id
_entity_poly.type
_entity_poly.pdbx_seq_one_letter_code
_entity_poly.pdbx_strand_id
1 'polypeptide(L)'
;SKEISERYSSKPIIHFRVSGRKMNREHVMSAIMGILNDKILHYRIEYVDLDVKRILKTEEVKVSLLDIKSLMREELSDPKLAEFAYELYTLLARGGKANIEAAKMKAKHFLERGEWK
;
A
#
# COMPACT_ATOMS: atom_id res chain seq x y z
N SER A 1 -3.96 1.12 38.88
CA SER A 1 -3.20 0.84 37.64
C SER A 1 -2.97 -0.66 37.34
N LYS A 2 -3.75 -1.59 37.91
CA LYS A 2 -3.61 -3.05 37.66
C LYS A 2 -4.38 -3.57 36.44
N GLU A 3 -5.37 -2.83 35.92
CA GLU A 3 -6.26 -3.31 34.84
C GLU A 3 -5.67 -3.22 33.42
N ILE A 4 -4.64 -2.41 33.19
CA ILE A 4 -4.04 -2.27 31.85
C ILE A 4 -3.10 -3.45 31.54
N SER A 5 -2.47 -4.05 32.56
CA SER A 5 -1.46 -5.10 32.37
C SER A 5 -2.02 -6.45 31.94
N GLU A 6 -3.30 -6.74 32.20
CA GLU A 6 -3.90 -8.03 31.84
C GLU A 6 -4.43 -8.08 30.39
N ARG A 7 -4.73 -6.92 29.76
CA ARG A 7 -5.28 -6.89 28.39
C ARG A 7 -4.24 -7.02 27.28
N TYR A 8 -2.96 -6.86 27.56
CA TYR A 8 -1.90 -6.87 26.56
C TYR A 8 -0.71 -7.71 27.04
N SER A 9 -0.88 -9.03 27.12
CA SER A 9 0.22 -9.95 27.47
C SER A 9 1.27 -10.08 26.36
N SER A 10 0.95 -9.64 25.14
CA SER A 10 1.83 -9.67 23.98
C SER A 10 2.60 -8.36 23.82
N LYS A 11 3.86 -8.45 23.39
CA LYS A 11 4.65 -7.27 22.99
C LYS A 11 3.88 -6.44 21.94
N PRO A 12 3.79 -5.11 22.08
CA PRO A 12 3.05 -4.24 21.15
C PRO A 12 3.70 -4.14 19.77
N ILE A 13 2.88 -3.83 18.76
CA ILE A 13 3.31 -3.36 17.44
C ILE A 13 3.22 -1.83 17.44
N ILE A 14 4.28 -1.13 17.05
CA ILE A 14 4.31 0.33 17.12
C ILE A 14 4.61 0.99 15.77
N HIS A 15 3.80 1.97 15.40
CA HIS A 15 4.03 2.81 14.23
C HIS A 15 4.46 4.20 14.68
N PHE A 16 5.61 4.67 14.19
CA PHE A 16 6.16 5.98 14.52
C PHE A 16 6.32 6.83 13.27
N ARG A 17 6.07 8.13 13.41
CA ARG A 17 6.48 9.15 12.45
C ARG A 17 7.55 10.01 13.09
N VAL A 18 8.72 10.07 12.47
CA VAL A 18 9.86 10.88 12.91
C VAL A 18 10.00 12.05 11.95
N SER A 19 9.79 13.25 12.45
CA SER A 19 9.92 14.49 11.70
C SER A 19 11.14 15.27 12.17
N GLY A 20 11.99 15.73 11.25
CA GLY A 20 13.19 16.48 11.58
C GLY A 20 13.90 17.00 10.34
N ARG A 21 14.92 17.84 10.52
CA ARG A 21 15.74 18.40 9.44
C ARG A 21 17.07 17.65 9.37
N LYS A 22 17.56 17.33 8.16
CA LYS A 22 18.85 16.63 7.94
C LYS A 22 19.05 15.42 8.88
N MET A 23 18.01 14.62 9.06
CA MET A 23 18.06 13.52 10.03
C MET A 23 19.02 12.42 9.59
N ASN A 24 19.94 12.04 10.48
CA ASN A 24 20.66 10.78 10.34
C ASN A 24 19.73 9.63 10.78
N ARG A 25 19.15 8.93 9.80
CA ARG A 25 18.15 7.87 10.03
C ARG A 25 18.72 6.71 10.85
N GLU A 26 19.96 6.32 10.62
CA GLU A 26 20.63 5.24 11.35
C GLU A 26 20.78 5.58 12.83
N HIS A 27 21.20 6.82 13.12
CA HIS A 27 21.34 7.29 14.49
C HIS A 27 19.98 7.35 15.22
N VAL A 28 18.95 7.87 14.56
CA VAL A 28 17.58 7.89 15.10
C VAL A 28 17.08 6.47 15.36
N MET A 29 17.27 5.58 14.40
CA MET A 29 16.87 4.18 14.51
C MET A 29 17.59 3.48 15.67
N SER A 30 18.89 3.69 15.82
CA SER A 30 19.68 3.17 16.94
C SER A 30 19.17 3.67 18.29
N ALA A 31 18.84 4.97 18.40
CA ALA A 31 18.27 5.53 19.62
C ALA A 31 16.90 4.94 19.96
N ILE A 32 16.03 4.77 18.96
CA ILE A 32 14.71 4.15 19.15
C ILE A 32 14.85 2.70 19.58
N MET A 33 15.70 1.93 18.89
CA MET A 33 15.91 0.51 19.23
C MET A 33 16.59 0.35 20.59
N GLY A 34 17.51 1.22 20.99
CA GLY A 34 18.11 1.17 22.34
C GLY A 34 17.09 1.25 23.48
N ILE A 35 15.94 1.88 23.25
CA ILE A 35 14.86 2.03 24.24
C ILE A 35 13.82 0.91 24.14
N LEU A 36 13.46 0.57 22.90
CA LEU A 36 12.32 -0.30 22.59
C LEU A 36 12.69 -1.76 22.35
N ASN A 37 13.99 -2.07 22.20
CA ASN A 37 14.43 -3.43 22.01
C ASN A 37 13.89 -4.33 23.13
N ASP A 38 13.46 -5.52 22.75
CA ASP A 38 12.76 -6.50 23.60
C ASP A 38 11.38 -6.10 24.14
N LYS A 39 10.92 -4.86 23.99
CA LYS A 39 9.60 -4.39 24.45
C LYS A 39 8.54 -4.38 23.36
N ILE A 40 8.90 -4.65 22.11
CA ILE A 40 8.00 -4.57 20.95
C ILE A 40 8.05 -5.86 20.14
N LEU A 41 6.94 -6.19 19.47
CA LEU A 41 6.84 -7.30 18.52
C LEU A 41 7.28 -6.86 17.12
N HIS A 42 6.89 -5.66 16.72
CA HIS A 42 7.19 -5.12 15.40
C HIS A 42 7.13 -3.58 15.43
N TYR A 43 7.81 -2.94 14.49
CA TYR A 43 7.72 -1.50 14.30
C TYR A 43 7.69 -1.10 12.83
N ARG A 44 7.04 0.03 12.55
CA ARG A 44 7.11 0.73 11.27
C ARG A 44 7.48 2.19 11.54
N ILE A 45 8.53 2.68 10.87
CA ILE A 45 8.97 4.07 10.99
C ILE A 45 8.78 4.79 9.66
N GLU A 46 8.10 5.93 9.71
CA GLU A 46 8.00 6.89 8.63
C GLU A 46 8.91 8.10 8.94
N TYR A 47 9.83 8.44 8.04
CA TYR A 47 10.68 9.62 8.18
C TYR A 47 10.15 10.77 7.34
N VAL A 48 9.94 11.93 7.97
CA VAL A 48 9.52 13.16 7.31
C VAL A 48 10.64 14.20 7.43
N ASP A 49 11.30 14.50 6.32
CA ASP A 49 12.32 15.54 6.30
C ASP A 49 11.67 16.92 6.15
N LEU A 50 11.87 17.77 7.16
CA LEU A 50 11.31 19.11 7.23
C LEU A 50 12.06 20.13 6.36
N ASP A 51 13.25 19.80 5.86
CA ASP A 51 13.95 20.61 4.85
C ASP A 51 13.45 20.32 3.43
N VAL A 52 12.73 19.21 3.21
CA VAL A 52 11.99 18.90 1.96
C VAL A 52 10.69 19.72 1.87
N LYS A 53 10.60 20.85 2.57
CA LYS A 53 9.49 21.81 2.53
C LYS A 53 9.31 22.52 1.18
N ARG A 54 10.04 22.17 0.12
CA ARG A 54 9.89 22.78 -1.21
C ARG A 54 9.45 21.87 -2.35
N ILE A 55 9.45 20.54 -2.19
CA ILE A 55 9.08 19.63 -3.30
C ILE A 55 7.84 18.79 -2.97
N LEU A 56 7.47 18.66 -1.70
CA LEU A 56 6.22 18.00 -1.31
C LEU A 56 5.28 19.01 -0.65
N LYS A 57 5.00 20.13 -1.35
CA LYS A 57 3.58 20.44 -1.49
C LYS A 57 3.05 19.19 -2.14
N THR A 58 2.28 18.43 -1.40
CA THR A 58 1.38 17.41 -1.91
C THR A 58 0.78 17.97 -3.21
N GLU A 59 1.39 17.66 -4.35
CA GLU A 59 0.60 17.11 -5.41
C GLU A 59 -0.04 15.93 -4.72
N GLU A 60 -1.23 16.17 -4.14
CA GLU A 60 -2.24 15.14 -4.18
C GLU A 60 -2.10 14.60 -5.59
N VAL A 61 -1.46 13.45 -5.72
CA VAL A 61 -1.56 12.67 -6.94
C VAL A 61 -3.05 12.53 -7.05
N LYS A 62 -3.66 13.40 -7.85
CA LYS A 62 -5.07 13.39 -8.09
C LYS A 62 -5.23 12.07 -8.80
N VAL A 63 -5.56 11.02 -8.04
CA VAL A 63 -5.79 9.69 -8.58
C VAL A 63 -6.87 9.78 -9.66
N SER A 64 -7.73 10.81 -9.57
CA SER A 64 -8.68 11.23 -10.60
C SER A 64 -8.08 11.68 -11.95
N LEU A 65 -6.77 11.94 -12.03
CA LEU A 65 -6.03 12.26 -13.25
C LEU A 65 -5.20 11.08 -13.77
N LEU A 66 -5.09 9.99 -13.00
CA LEU A 66 -4.41 8.79 -13.47
C LEU A 66 -5.35 8.02 -14.39
N ASP A 67 -5.04 8.03 -15.68
CA ASP A 67 -5.69 7.15 -16.65
C ASP A 67 -5.20 5.72 -16.44
N ILE A 68 -5.86 5.01 -15.52
CA ILE A 68 -5.56 3.62 -15.17
C ILE A 68 -5.56 2.72 -16.42
N LYS A 69 -6.42 3.00 -17.40
CA LYS A 69 -6.48 2.21 -18.64
C LYS A 69 -5.21 2.38 -19.47
N SER A 70 -4.73 3.61 -19.61
CA SER A 70 -3.46 3.89 -20.30
C SER A 70 -2.26 3.29 -19.57
N LEU A 71 -2.20 3.40 -18.25
CA LEU A 71 -1.12 2.80 -17.44
C LEU A 71 -1.06 1.27 -17.59
N MET A 72 -2.21 0.60 -17.57
CA MET A 72 -2.27 -0.85 -17.77
C MET A 72 -1.81 -1.26 -19.18
N ARG A 73 -2.11 -0.45 -20.20
CA ARG A 73 -1.65 -0.69 -21.57
C ARG A 73 -0.14 -0.55 -21.70
N GLU A 74 0.44 0.46 -21.08
CA GLU A 74 1.89 0.68 -21.06
C GLU A 74 2.61 -0.47 -20.36
N GLU A 75 2.17 -0.84 -19.16
CA GLU A 75 2.83 -1.85 -18.34
C GLU A 75 2.72 -3.26 -18.95
N LEU A 76 1.52 -3.63 -19.41
CA LEU A 76 1.28 -5.01 -19.86
C LEU A 76 1.76 -5.25 -21.29
N SER A 77 2.00 -4.19 -22.08
CA SER A 77 2.48 -4.25 -23.46
C SER A 77 1.67 -5.14 -24.43
N ASP A 78 0.55 -5.71 -23.98
CA ASP A 78 -0.42 -6.48 -24.75
C ASP A 78 -1.79 -5.79 -24.63
N PRO A 79 -2.34 -5.27 -25.74
CA PRO A 79 -3.64 -4.60 -25.75
C PRO A 79 -4.81 -5.45 -25.23
N LYS A 80 -4.81 -6.76 -25.48
CA LYS A 80 -5.87 -7.67 -25.03
C LYS A 80 -5.75 -7.92 -23.53
N LEU A 81 -4.54 -8.16 -23.04
CA LEU A 81 -4.28 -8.35 -21.62
C LEU A 81 -4.60 -7.08 -20.81
N ALA A 82 -4.24 -5.92 -21.35
CA ALA A 82 -4.54 -4.63 -20.74
C ALA A 82 -6.05 -4.34 -20.67
N GLU A 83 -6.80 -4.64 -21.72
CA GLU A 83 -8.26 -4.48 -21.69
C GLU A 83 -8.89 -5.43 -20.65
N PHE A 84 -8.46 -6.70 -20.63
CA PHE A 84 -8.92 -7.66 -19.63
C PHE A 84 -8.61 -7.21 -18.19
N ALA A 85 -7.39 -6.73 -17.93
CA ALA A 85 -6.99 -6.22 -16.62
C ALA A 85 -7.85 -5.02 -16.19
N TYR A 86 -8.13 -4.10 -17.10
CA TYR A 86 -8.96 -2.92 -16.84
C TYR A 86 -10.43 -3.29 -16.53
N GLU A 87 -10.95 -4.30 -17.21
CA GLU A 87 -12.30 -4.81 -16.98
C GLU A 87 -12.43 -5.48 -15.59
N LEU A 88 -11.43 -6.27 -15.19
CA LEU A 88 -11.37 -6.85 -13.85
C LEU A 88 -11.28 -5.77 -12.79
N TYR A 89 -10.40 -4.78 -12.99
CA TYR A 89 -10.29 -3.63 -12.09
C TYR A 89 -11.64 -2.92 -11.91
N THR A 90 -12.36 -2.66 -13.00
CA THR A 90 -13.66 -1.97 -12.96
C THR A 90 -14.71 -2.76 -12.17
N LEU A 91 -14.76 -4.08 -12.35
CA LEU A 91 -15.68 -4.95 -11.61
C LEU A 91 -15.34 -5.00 -10.12
N LEU A 92 -14.06 -5.17 -9.79
CA LEU A 92 -13.60 -5.29 -8.41
C LEU A 92 -13.68 -3.96 -7.65
N ALA A 93 -13.43 -2.83 -8.31
CA ALA A 93 -13.54 -1.50 -7.72
C ALA A 93 -14.97 -1.15 -7.29
N ARG A 94 -15.99 -1.65 -8.00
CA ARG A 94 -17.40 -1.47 -7.63
C ARG A 94 -17.83 -2.35 -6.46
N GLY A 95 -17.10 -3.43 -6.19
CA GLY A 95 -17.37 -4.36 -5.09
C GLY A 95 -18.73 -5.07 -5.18
N GLY A 96 -19.06 -5.86 -4.15
CA GLY A 96 -20.34 -6.58 -4.08
C GLY A 96 -20.33 -7.95 -4.77
N LYS A 97 -21.19 -8.85 -4.27
CA LYS A 97 -21.20 -10.28 -4.65
C LYS A 97 -21.40 -10.49 -6.15
N ALA A 98 -22.31 -9.75 -6.78
CA ALA A 98 -22.57 -9.88 -8.22
C ALA A 98 -21.35 -9.49 -9.08
N ASN A 99 -20.66 -8.40 -8.73
CA ASN A 99 -19.48 -7.96 -9.48
C ASN A 99 -18.28 -8.88 -9.27
N ILE A 100 -18.13 -9.45 -8.06
CA ILE A 100 -17.11 -10.47 -7.77
C ILE A 100 -17.34 -11.73 -8.61
N GLU A 101 -18.58 -12.23 -8.68
CA GLU A 101 -18.90 -13.40 -9.50
C GLU A 101 -18.73 -13.10 -11.00
N ALA A 102 -19.10 -11.91 -11.47
CA ALA A 102 -18.84 -11.47 -12.83
C ALA A 102 -17.34 -11.42 -13.16
N ALA A 103 -16.51 -10.92 -12.23
CA ALA A 103 -15.06 -10.90 -12.40
C ALA A 103 -14.47 -12.32 -12.52
N LYS A 104 -14.93 -13.26 -11.67
CA LYS A 104 -14.53 -14.67 -11.74
C LYS A 104 -14.92 -15.32 -13.07
N MET A 105 -16.15 -15.11 -13.54
CA MET A 105 -16.60 -15.62 -14.84
C MET A 105 -15.75 -15.07 -15.98
N LYS A 106 -15.44 -13.78 -15.93
CA LYS A 106 -14.61 -13.13 -16.95
C LYS A 106 -13.19 -13.69 -16.98
N ALA A 107 -12.57 -13.88 -15.82
CA ALA A 107 -11.26 -14.52 -15.71
C ALA A 107 -11.27 -15.97 -16.22
N LYS A 108 -12.30 -16.74 -15.87
CA LYS A 108 -12.48 -18.11 -16.36
C LYS A 108 -12.56 -18.16 -17.89
N HIS A 109 -13.37 -17.30 -18.50
CA HIS A 109 -13.49 -17.25 -19.97
C HIS A 109 -12.22 -16.79 -20.67
N PHE A 110 -11.43 -15.91 -20.06
CA PHE A 110 -10.15 -15.47 -20.62
C PHE A 110 -9.12 -16.61 -20.62
N LEU A 111 -9.07 -17.38 -19.53
CA LEU A 111 -8.22 -18.58 -19.41
C LEU A 111 -8.63 -19.68 -20.40
N GLU A 112 -9.93 -19.97 -20.49
CA GLU A 112 -10.49 -21.00 -21.38
C GLU A 112 -10.23 -20.71 -22.86
N ARG A 113 -10.26 -19.42 -23.26
CA ARG A 113 -9.96 -19.01 -24.64
C ARG A 113 -8.47 -19.00 -24.97
N GLY A 114 -7.61 -19.27 -23.99
CA GLY A 114 -6.15 -19.25 -24.19
C GLY A 114 -5.61 -17.85 -24.50
N GLU A 115 -6.35 -16.80 -24.17
CA GLU A 115 -6.01 -15.39 -24.47
C GLU A 115 -4.88 -14.85 -23.59
N TRP A 116 -4.26 -15.71 -22.76
CA TRP A 116 -3.12 -15.39 -21.89
C TRP A 116 -1.75 -15.73 -22.50
N LYS A 117 -1.72 -16.29 -23.72
CA LYS A 117 -0.51 -16.72 -24.43
C LYS A 117 0.02 -15.66 -25.40
#